data_AF-A0A5N0UV16-F1
#
_entry.id   AF-A0A5N0UV16-F1
#
_cell.length_a   1.000
_cell.length_b   1.000
_cell.length_c   1.000
_cell.angle_alpha   90.00
_cell.angle_beta   90.00
_cell.angle_gamma   90.00
#
_symmetry.space_group_name_H-M   'P 1'
#
loop_
_entity.id
_entity.type
_entity.pdbx_description
1 polymer ?
#
loop_
_entity_poly.entity_id
_entity_poly.type
_entity_poly.pdbx_seq_one_letter_code
_entity_poly.pdbx_strand_id
1 'polypeptide(L)'
;MAFTTLADLTNTERRLVDAVLAGTELDLTGEDRPVRGEALRWLLLDGFPWPGERKPDPRGIRLRGATIEDGLDLAEVSSDLPLRLVDCRSEGAIRLSGSHLSTVDLSGLVGTSVIAVEARIERGVLLIGARLSCDSAEGAVNFGGARIGSVFDVSGSQLTNRHREGPVFQGNNLRTGAGVFLNRGFRAEGGGPLGTVRLSGAELGGQLNLTGAWLANLHGPALVADYLSTRSNVMINHGFRAEGRHETGSVRFVGARVGGRLMCEGGHAFAVRAGDLVLNLSHAHVTSDLLLPASFTPGLLRLDGLTYDGAVRHASLPEWLDMLGNRTSHYASQPYLQLAQSYRGSGHERDVRRIHVARQRDLLRRGGLDFWGRGWHRLT
;
A
#
# COMPACT_ATOMS: atom_id res chain seq x y z
N MET A 1 15.28 11.12 -31.30
CA MET A 1 14.93 11.92 -32.50
C MET A 1 13.50 11.56 -32.77
N ALA A 2 12.59 12.53 -32.92
CA ALA A 2 11.17 12.21 -33.08
C ALA A 2 10.95 11.26 -34.26
N PHE A 3 10.30 10.13 -34.02
CA PHE A 3 9.87 9.21 -35.07
C PHE A 3 8.92 9.92 -36.04
N THR A 4 9.20 9.80 -37.33
CA THR A 4 8.35 10.41 -38.37
C THR A 4 7.80 9.36 -39.33
N THR A 5 8.51 8.25 -39.50
CA THR A 5 8.10 7.18 -40.44
C THR A 5 8.39 5.79 -39.89
N LEU A 6 7.72 4.77 -40.43
CA LEU A 6 8.00 3.37 -40.09
C LEU A 6 9.44 2.93 -40.42
N ALA A 7 10.15 3.65 -41.29
CA ALA A 7 11.54 3.35 -41.63
C ALA A 7 12.51 3.61 -40.46
N ASP A 8 12.10 4.49 -39.53
CA ASP A 8 12.86 4.83 -38.34
C ASP A 8 12.84 3.68 -37.30
N LEU A 9 11.90 2.73 -37.42
CA LEU A 9 11.75 1.59 -36.53
C LEU A 9 12.78 0.49 -36.81
N THR A 10 13.29 -0.13 -35.75
CA THR A 10 14.13 -1.33 -35.85
C THR A 10 13.32 -2.52 -36.37
N ASN A 11 14.00 -3.60 -36.75
CA ASN A 11 13.31 -4.83 -37.15
C ASN A 11 12.44 -5.41 -36.02
N THR A 12 12.90 -5.30 -34.77
CA THR A 12 12.14 -5.75 -33.59
C THR A 12 10.89 -4.91 -33.38
N GLU A 13 11.00 -3.59 -33.51
CA GLU A 13 9.87 -2.67 -33.38
C GLU A 13 8.85 -2.84 -34.52
N ARG A 14 9.30 -3.16 -35.74
CA ARG A 14 8.40 -3.52 -36.85
C ARG A 14 7.64 -4.82 -36.57
N ARG A 15 8.30 -5.85 -36.02
CA ARG A 15 7.63 -7.08 -35.54
C ARG A 15 6.59 -6.75 -34.47
N LEU A 16 6.85 -5.76 -33.61
CA LEU A 16 5.90 -5.32 -32.60
C LEU A 16 4.68 -4.65 -33.24
N VAL A 17 4.86 -3.79 -34.23
CA VAL A 17 3.75 -3.20 -35.00
C VAL A 17 2.89 -4.29 -35.63
N ASP A 18 3.50 -5.29 -36.26
CA ASP A 18 2.79 -6.43 -36.86
C ASP A 18 2.01 -7.23 -35.80
N ALA A 19 2.61 -7.48 -34.64
CA ALA A 19 1.96 -8.19 -33.53
C ALA A 19 0.76 -7.41 -32.96
N VAL A 20 0.85 -6.07 -32.85
CA VAL A 20 -0.27 -5.22 -32.43
C VAL A 20 -1.39 -5.26 -33.47
N LEU A 21 -1.08 -5.19 -34.76
CA LEU A 21 -2.08 -5.30 -35.82
C LEU A 21 -2.74 -6.69 -35.90
N ALA A 22 -2.00 -7.75 -35.55
CA ALA A 22 -2.50 -9.11 -35.53
C ALA A 22 -3.25 -9.46 -34.24
N GLY A 23 -3.19 -8.60 -33.22
CA GLY A 23 -3.72 -8.93 -31.90
C GLY A 23 -3.05 -10.19 -31.36
N THR A 24 -1.72 -10.29 -31.46
CA THR A 24 -0.86 -11.34 -30.85
C THR A 24 0.13 -10.75 -29.82
N GLU A 25 0.78 -11.61 -29.03
CA GLU A 25 1.89 -11.21 -28.14
C GLU A 25 3.21 -11.35 -28.91
N LEU A 26 4.10 -10.36 -28.80
CA LEU A 26 5.48 -10.49 -29.23
C LEU A 26 6.32 -10.96 -28.05
N ASP A 27 6.76 -12.21 -28.10
CA ASP A 27 7.65 -12.79 -27.10
C ASP A 27 9.10 -12.70 -27.58
N LEU A 28 9.95 -12.03 -26.80
CA LEU A 28 11.38 -11.87 -27.02
C LEU A 28 12.20 -12.57 -25.92
N THR A 29 11.59 -13.46 -25.14
CA THR A 29 12.29 -14.19 -24.07
C THR A 29 13.49 -14.95 -24.63
N GLY A 30 14.69 -14.65 -24.11
CA GLY A 30 15.94 -15.24 -24.58
C GLY A 30 16.52 -14.59 -25.84
N GLU A 31 15.83 -13.63 -26.45
CA GLU A 31 16.39 -12.75 -27.47
C GLU A 31 16.96 -11.49 -26.80
N ASP A 32 18.25 -11.19 -26.98
CA ASP A 32 18.84 -9.91 -26.55
C ASP A 32 18.50 -8.81 -27.57
N ARG A 33 17.22 -8.44 -27.62
CA ARG A 33 16.64 -7.51 -28.61
C ARG A 33 16.00 -6.33 -27.90
N PRO A 34 16.63 -5.15 -27.91
CA PRO A 34 16.04 -3.96 -27.33
C PRO A 34 14.86 -3.44 -28.13
N VAL A 35 13.94 -2.78 -27.43
CA VAL A 35 12.85 -1.98 -27.98
C VAL A 35 12.96 -0.59 -27.35
N ARG A 36 13.00 0.47 -28.16
CA ARG A 36 13.11 1.83 -27.62
C ARG A 36 11.81 2.25 -26.94
N GLY A 37 11.93 2.89 -25.78
CA GLY A 37 10.78 3.52 -25.11
C GLY A 37 10.02 4.52 -25.98
N GLU A 38 10.77 5.32 -26.74
CA GLU A 38 10.20 6.30 -27.67
C GLU A 38 9.33 5.62 -28.75
N ALA A 39 9.67 4.39 -29.17
CA ALA A 39 8.85 3.65 -30.14
C ALA A 39 7.55 3.20 -29.48
N LEU A 40 7.60 2.60 -28.28
CA LEU A 40 6.41 2.23 -27.52
C LEU A 40 5.48 3.44 -27.26
N ARG A 41 6.04 4.60 -26.91
CA ARG A 41 5.29 5.86 -26.79
C ARG A 41 4.59 6.19 -28.10
N TRP A 42 5.33 6.18 -29.21
CA TRP A 42 4.78 6.55 -30.51
C TRP A 42 3.62 5.64 -30.94
N LEU A 43 3.70 4.33 -30.67
CA LEU A 43 2.61 3.38 -30.95
C LEU A 43 1.31 3.69 -30.18
N LEU A 44 1.40 4.37 -29.04
CA LEU A 44 0.24 4.73 -28.20
C LEU A 44 -0.30 6.14 -28.47
N LEU A 45 0.43 6.97 -29.22
CA LEU A 45 -0.02 8.32 -29.59
C LEU A 45 -1.02 8.27 -30.73
N ASP A 46 -2.00 9.16 -30.65
CA ASP A 46 -2.86 9.46 -31.79
C ASP A 46 -2.01 9.92 -32.98
N GLY A 47 -2.26 9.32 -34.16
CA GLY A 47 -1.53 9.65 -35.38
C GLY A 47 -0.35 8.73 -35.71
N PHE A 48 -0.11 7.65 -34.95
CA PHE A 48 0.81 6.60 -35.40
C PHE A 48 0.38 6.07 -36.79
N PRO A 49 1.28 6.05 -37.80
CA PRO A 49 0.96 5.68 -39.18
C PRO A 49 0.89 4.16 -39.35
N TRP A 50 -0.18 3.56 -38.84
CA TRP A 50 -0.40 2.12 -38.93
C TRP A 50 -0.36 1.62 -40.39
N PRO A 51 0.40 0.54 -40.69
CA PRO A 51 0.52 -0.01 -42.03
C PRO A 51 -0.83 -0.27 -42.72
N GLY A 52 -0.98 0.26 -43.94
CA GLY A 52 -2.17 0.08 -44.77
C GLY A 52 -3.44 0.73 -44.20
N GLU A 53 -3.30 1.81 -43.41
CA GLU A 53 -4.42 2.52 -42.75
C GLU A 53 -5.26 1.62 -41.83
N ARG A 54 -4.69 0.50 -41.41
CA ARG A 54 -5.32 -0.43 -40.48
C ARG A 54 -5.42 0.21 -39.10
N LYS A 55 -6.42 -0.21 -38.33
CA LYS A 55 -6.48 0.13 -36.90
C LYS A 55 -5.72 -0.92 -36.09
N PRO A 56 -5.08 -0.51 -34.96
CA PRO A 56 -4.51 -1.46 -34.03
C PRO A 56 -5.58 -2.39 -33.47
N ASP A 57 -5.21 -3.64 -33.17
CA ASP A 57 -6.13 -4.55 -32.50
C ASP A 57 -6.48 -4.02 -31.09
N PRO A 58 -7.73 -4.14 -30.61
CA PRO A 58 -8.13 -3.66 -29.29
C PRO A 58 -7.38 -4.30 -28.10
N ARG A 59 -6.66 -5.41 -28.32
CA ARG A 59 -5.76 -6.00 -27.31
C ARG A 59 -4.50 -5.16 -27.05
N GLY A 60 -4.20 -4.19 -27.90
CA GLY A 60 -3.11 -3.23 -27.73
C GLY A 60 -1.72 -3.86 -27.77
N ILE A 61 -0.80 -3.24 -27.04
CA ILE A 61 0.60 -3.63 -26.98
C ILE A 61 0.77 -4.80 -26.01
N ARG A 62 1.29 -5.93 -26.50
CA ARG A 62 1.67 -7.08 -25.68
C ARG A 62 3.07 -7.54 -26.04
N LEU A 63 4.00 -7.20 -25.16
CA LEU A 63 5.41 -7.47 -25.28
C LEU A 63 5.87 -8.27 -24.07
N ARG A 64 6.62 -9.35 -24.32
CA ARG A 64 7.19 -10.20 -23.28
C ARG A 64 8.70 -10.28 -23.43
N GLY A 65 9.43 -10.21 -22.30
CA GLY A 65 10.86 -10.54 -22.24
C GLY A 65 11.79 -9.51 -22.89
N ALA A 66 11.31 -8.32 -23.24
CA ALA A 66 12.10 -7.31 -23.94
C ALA A 66 12.94 -6.43 -22.99
N THR A 67 14.05 -5.90 -23.48
CA THR A 67 14.75 -4.76 -22.85
C THR A 67 14.24 -3.46 -23.43
N ILE A 68 13.79 -2.55 -22.57
CA ILE A 68 13.30 -1.22 -22.92
C ILE A 68 14.45 -0.22 -22.73
N GLU A 69 14.99 0.26 -23.85
CA GLU A 69 16.07 1.26 -23.86
C GLU A 69 15.56 2.61 -23.35
N ASP A 70 16.40 3.30 -22.56
CA ASP A 70 16.16 4.63 -21.98
C ASP A 70 14.91 4.76 -21.05
N GLY A 71 14.18 3.68 -20.83
CA GLY A 71 12.92 3.67 -20.09
C GLY A 71 11.71 3.91 -20.99
N LEU A 72 10.56 4.29 -20.43
CA LEU A 72 9.34 4.54 -21.21
C LEU A 72 8.65 5.78 -20.66
N ASP A 73 8.57 6.82 -21.47
CA ASP A 73 7.82 8.02 -21.12
C ASP A 73 6.46 8.02 -21.83
N LEU A 74 5.39 7.86 -21.06
CA LEU A 74 3.99 8.03 -21.44
C LEU A 74 3.33 9.17 -20.64
N ALA A 75 4.11 10.10 -20.08
CA ALA A 75 3.55 11.27 -19.42
C ALA A 75 2.64 12.03 -20.39
N GLU A 76 1.47 12.44 -19.88
CA GLU A 76 0.41 13.15 -20.61
C GLU A 76 -0.16 12.40 -21.83
N VAL A 77 0.15 11.11 -22.01
CA VAL A 77 -0.40 10.31 -23.12
C VAL A 77 -1.83 9.87 -22.78
N SER A 78 -2.73 10.02 -23.75
CA SER A 78 -4.08 9.44 -23.71
C SER A 78 -4.17 8.30 -24.72
N SER A 79 -4.54 7.09 -24.29
CA SER A 79 -4.69 5.94 -25.18
C SER A 79 -5.66 4.88 -24.64
N ASP A 80 -6.57 4.44 -25.50
CA ASP A 80 -7.50 3.35 -25.22
C ASP A 80 -6.86 1.95 -25.41
N LEU A 81 -5.64 1.89 -25.96
CA LEU A 81 -4.94 0.63 -26.13
C LEU A 81 -4.38 0.13 -24.78
N PRO A 82 -4.62 -1.15 -24.42
CA PRO A 82 -3.90 -1.77 -23.31
C PRO A 82 -2.39 -1.77 -23.55
N LEU A 83 -1.62 -1.53 -22.48
CA LEU A 83 -0.18 -1.69 -22.46
C LEU A 83 0.20 -2.86 -21.55
N ARG A 84 0.86 -3.87 -22.12
CA ARG A 84 1.34 -5.04 -21.40
C ARG A 84 2.81 -5.31 -21.75
N LEU A 85 3.68 -5.11 -20.77
CA LEU A 85 5.12 -5.31 -20.83
C LEU A 85 5.50 -6.33 -19.74
N VAL A 86 5.37 -7.61 -20.05
CA VAL A 86 5.50 -8.70 -19.08
C VAL A 86 6.90 -9.29 -19.11
N ASP A 87 7.50 -9.52 -17.94
CA ASP A 87 8.86 -10.05 -17.80
C ASP A 87 9.92 -9.21 -18.56
N CYS A 88 9.61 -7.93 -18.79
CA CYS A 88 10.51 -6.98 -19.46
C CYS A 88 11.53 -6.40 -18.49
N ARG A 89 12.63 -5.89 -19.05
CA ARG A 89 13.62 -5.05 -18.34
C ARG A 89 13.50 -3.62 -18.82
N SER A 90 13.65 -2.64 -17.93
CA SER A 90 13.71 -1.23 -18.28
C SER A 90 15.01 -0.61 -17.79
N GLU A 91 15.76 0.03 -18.69
CA GLU A 91 17.01 0.73 -18.35
C GLU A 91 16.73 2.05 -17.63
N GLY A 92 15.67 2.75 -18.04
CA GLY A 92 15.17 3.96 -17.40
C GLY A 92 13.88 3.73 -16.59
N ALA A 93 13.29 4.82 -16.13
CA ALA A 93 12.00 4.79 -15.44
C ALA A 93 10.84 4.62 -16.42
N ILE A 94 9.76 3.97 -15.97
CA ILE A 94 8.47 3.98 -16.67
C ILE A 94 7.65 5.17 -16.11
N ARG A 95 7.43 6.20 -16.91
CA ARG A 95 6.69 7.41 -16.54
C ARG A 95 5.32 7.42 -17.20
N LEU A 96 4.29 7.60 -16.39
CA LEU A 96 2.87 7.59 -16.76
C LEU A 96 2.14 8.80 -16.14
N SER A 97 2.87 9.78 -15.58
CA SER A 97 2.29 10.91 -14.87
C SER A 97 1.32 11.69 -15.76
N GLY A 98 0.15 12.05 -15.23
CA GLY A 98 -0.91 12.76 -15.97
C GLY A 98 -1.59 11.95 -17.09
N SER A 99 -1.12 10.73 -17.40
CA SER A 99 -1.63 9.93 -18.51
C SER A 99 -3.09 9.49 -18.31
N HIS A 100 -3.77 9.18 -19.41
CA HIS A 100 -5.07 8.51 -19.45
C HIS A 100 -4.94 7.21 -20.23
N LEU A 101 -4.86 6.07 -19.53
CA LEU A 101 -4.56 4.78 -20.16
C LEU A 101 -5.60 3.72 -19.82
N SER A 102 -5.75 2.78 -20.75
CA SER A 102 -6.72 1.68 -20.67
C SER A 102 -6.38 0.63 -19.60
N THR A 103 -5.21 0.01 -19.67
CA THR A 103 -4.69 -1.00 -18.71
C THR A 103 -3.18 -0.94 -18.76
N VAL A 104 -2.53 -1.11 -17.62
CA VAL A 104 -1.06 -1.16 -17.54
C VAL A 104 -0.67 -2.43 -16.81
N ASP A 105 -0.11 -3.40 -17.53
CA ASP A 105 0.43 -4.64 -16.99
C ASP A 105 1.95 -4.66 -17.18
N LEU A 106 2.66 -4.50 -16.07
CA LEU A 106 4.10 -4.48 -15.94
C LEU A 106 4.56 -5.65 -15.03
N SER A 107 3.82 -6.76 -15.04
CA SER A 107 4.14 -7.94 -14.24
C SER A 107 5.52 -8.49 -14.61
N GLY A 108 6.32 -8.83 -13.60
CA GLY A 108 7.69 -9.31 -13.78
C GLY A 108 8.70 -8.24 -14.18
N LEU A 109 8.31 -6.96 -14.28
CA LEU A 109 9.20 -5.86 -14.67
C LEU A 109 10.44 -5.80 -13.77
N VAL A 110 11.62 -5.76 -14.40
CA VAL A 110 12.89 -5.49 -13.71
C VAL A 110 13.39 -4.11 -14.14
N GLY A 111 13.60 -3.21 -13.18
CA GLY A 111 14.02 -1.84 -13.53
C GLY A 111 14.22 -0.93 -12.33
N THR A 112 14.10 0.36 -12.58
CA THR A 112 14.34 1.40 -11.57
C THR A 112 13.05 1.81 -10.87
N SER A 113 12.12 2.44 -11.58
CA SER A 113 10.88 2.94 -11.01
C SER A 113 9.71 3.00 -12.00
N VAL A 114 8.49 3.02 -11.44
CA VAL A 114 7.24 3.27 -12.15
C VAL A 114 6.54 4.45 -11.50
N ILE A 115 6.45 5.56 -12.23
CA ILE A 115 5.95 6.85 -11.74
C ILE A 115 4.69 7.21 -12.52
N ALA A 116 3.57 7.36 -11.85
CA ALA A 116 2.23 7.55 -12.40
C ALA A 116 1.43 8.56 -11.56
N VAL A 117 2.08 9.67 -11.19
CA VAL A 117 1.45 10.73 -10.39
C VAL A 117 0.25 11.29 -11.15
N GLU A 118 -0.91 11.34 -10.49
CA GLU A 118 -2.18 11.83 -11.04
C GLU A 118 -2.66 11.13 -12.34
N ALA A 119 -2.09 9.96 -12.67
CA ALA A 119 -2.53 9.17 -13.82
C ALA A 119 -3.98 8.68 -13.66
N ARG A 120 -4.70 8.57 -14.78
CA ARG A 120 -6.02 7.94 -14.87
C ARG A 120 -5.88 6.63 -15.64
N ILE A 121 -6.07 5.51 -14.95
CA ILE A 121 -6.04 4.17 -15.54
C ILE A 121 -7.45 3.60 -15.48
N GLU A 122 -8.09 3.40 -16.61
CA GLU A 122 -9.51 3.01 -16.67
C GLU A 122 -9.79 1.62 -16.08
N ARG A 123 -8.84 0.69 -16.21
CA ARG A 123 -8.96 -0.66 -15.64
C ARG A 123 -7.93 -0.90 -14.53
N GLY A 124 -7.10 -1.92 -14.67
CA GLY A 124 -6.16 -2.34 -13.63
C GLY A 124 -4.73 -1.92 -13.90
N VAL A 125 -3.96 -1.83 -12.83
CA VAL A 125 -2.50 -1.72 -12.86
C VAL A 125 -1.92 -2.97 -12.22
N LEU A 126 -1.08 -3.69 -12.94
CA LEU A 126 -0.42 -4.92 -12.48
C LEU A 126 1.09 -4.71 -12.48
N LEU A 127 1.72 -4.93 -11.33
CA LEU A 127 3.16 -4.93 -11.12
C LEU A 127 3.58 -6.23 -10.43
N ILE A 128 2.86 -7.32 -10.67
CA ILE A 128 3.01 -8.59 -9.95
C ILE A 128 4.41 -9.16 -10.16
N GLY A 129 5.12 -9.47 -9.08
CA GLY A 129 6.48 -10.02 -9.15
C GLY A 129 7.54 -9.06 -9.71
N ALA A 130 7.24 -7.77 -9.83
CA ALA A 130 8.20 -6.77 -10.29
C ALA A 130 9.38 -6.64 -9.30
N ARG A 131 10.57 -6.33 -9.82
CA ARG A 131 11.78 -6.06 -9.05
C ARG A 131 12.31 -4.67 -9.39
N LEU A 132 12.04 -3.70 -8.52
CA LEU A 132 12.37 -2.31 -8.75
C LEU A 132 13.36 -1.81 -7.69
N SER A 133 14.47 -1.26 -8.14
CA SER A 133 15.50 -0.69 -7.25
C SER A 133 15.90 0.68 -7.75
N CYS A 134 15.69 1.71 -6.92
CA CYS A 134 16.01 3.09 -7.27
C CYS A 134 16.78 3.83 -6.16
N ASP A 135 17.28 5.00 -6.53
CA ASP A 135 17.73 6.06 -5.65
C ASP A 135 17.04 7.36 -6.10
N SER A 136 15.77 7.50 -5.76
CA SER A 136 14.93 8.62 -6.20
C SER A 136 14.02 9.12 -5.08
N ALA A 137 13.84 10.44 -5.00
CA ALA A 137 12.86 11.07 -4.12
C ALA A 137 11.42 10.66 -4.45
N GLU A 138 11.15 10.29 -5.71
CA GLU A 138 9.82 9.89 -6.18
C GLU A 138 9.43 8.47 -5.74
N GLY A 139 10.42 7.62 -5.42
CA GLY A 139 10.22 6.23 -5.04
C GLY A 139 10.28 5.23 -6.19
N ALA A 140 10.25 3.93 -5.84
CA ALA A 140 10.27 2.84 -6.81
C ALA A 140 8.90 2.67 -7.49
N VAL A 141 7.83 2.92 -6.76
CA VAL A 141 6.45 2.95 -7.28
C VAL A 141 5.76 4.20 -6.75
N ASN A 142 5.27 5.05 -7.64
CA ASN A 142 4.58 6.28 -7.26
C ASN A 142 3.28 6.47 -8.03
N PHE A 143 2.16 6.31 -7.34
CA PHE A 143 0.79 6.50 -7.84
C PHE A 143 0.06 7.54 -6.99
N GLY A 144 0.79 8.55 -6.48
CA GLY A 144 0.21 9.64 -5.71
C GLY A 144 -0.88 10.36 -6.52
N GLY A 145 -2.09 10.46 -5.95
CA GLY A 145 -3.24 11.09 -6.60
C GLY A 145 -3.81 10.37 -7.82
N ALA A 146 -3.26 9.20 -8.19
CA ALA A 146 -3.74 8.44 -9.34
C ALA A 146 -5.16 7.91 -9.13
N ARG A 147 -5.87 7.66 -10.23
CA ARG A 147 -7.20 7.02 -10.26
C ARG A 147 -7.09 5.75 -11.09
N ILE A 148 -7.44 4.61 -10.49
CA ILE A 148 -7.43 3.30 -11.12
C ILE A 148 -8.86 2.75 -11.06
N GLY A 149 -9.51 2.50 -12.20
CA GLY A 149 -10.91 2.07 -12.22
C GLY A 149 -11.16 0.69 -11.63
N SER A 150 -10.11 -0.13 -11.49
CA SER A 150 -10.19 -1.47 -10.91
C SER A 150 -9.09 -1.71 -9.86
N VAL A 151 -8.39 -2.84 -9.96
CA VAL A 151 -7.37 -3.32 -9.02
C VAL A 151 -6.01 -2.65 -9.24
N PHE A 152 -5.28 -2.41 -8.14
CA PHE A 152 -3.85 -2.18 -8.19
C PHE A 152 -3.14 -3.37 -7.50
N ASP A 153 -2.50 -4.23 -8.29
CA ASP A 153 -1.86 -5.44 -7.80
C ASP A 153 -0.33 -5.35 -7.93
N VAL A 154 0.37 -5.36 -6.79
CA VAL A 154 1.83 -5.35 -6.67
C VAL A 154 2.28 -6.58 -5.87
N SER A 155 1.52 -7.67 -5.94
CA SER A 155 1.78 -8.89 -5.19
C SER A 155 3.10 -9.55 -5.60
N GLY A 156 3.84 -10.08 -4.62
CA GLY A 156 5.11 -10.80 -4.85
C GLY A 156 6.27 -9.92 -5.32
N SER A 157 6.07 -8.60 -5.41
CA SER A 157 7.09 -7.68 -5.91
C SER A 157 8.13 -7.34 -4.85
N GLN A 158 9.34 -7.01 -5.30
CA GLN A 158 10.46 -6.61 -4.46
C GLN A 158 10.86 -5.18 -4.82
N LEU A 159 10.63 -4.25 -3.89
CA LEU A 159 10.86 -2.83 -4.10
C LEU A 159 11.92 -2.33 -3.13
N THR A 160 12.92 -1.61 -3.62
CA THR A 160 13.93 -0.97 -2.77
C THR A 160 14.17 0.46 -3.20
N ASN A 161 14.22 1.39 -2.24
CA ASN A 161 14.65 2.76 -2.49
C ASN A 161 15.74 3.17 -1.50
N ARG A 162 16.92 3.48 -2.02
CA ARG A 162 18.09 3.90 -1.22
C ARG A 162 18.12 5.41 -0.94
N HIS A 163 17.18 6.16 -1.53
CA HIS A 163 17.12 7.59 -1.38
C HIS A 163 16.90 7.99 0.07
N ARG A 164 17.63 9.01 0.51
CA ARG A 164 17.60 9.49 1.90
C ARG A 164 16.29 10.16 2.29
N GLU A 165 15.49 10.57 1.31
CA GLU A 165 14.26 11.33 1.54
C GLU A 165 13.01 10.67 0.93
N GLY A 166 13.16 9.72 0.00
CA GLY A 166 12.05 9.18 -0.78
C GLY A 166 11.41 7.95 -0.13
N PRO A 167 10.09 7.72 -0.27
CA PRO A 167 9.47 6.46 0.09
C PRO A 167 9.79 5.36 -0.92
N VAL A 168 9.46 4.10 -0.64
CA VAL A 168 9.59 3.00 -1.61
C VAL A 168 8.34 2.93 -2.49
N PHE A 169 7.17 2.95 -1.85
CA PHE A 169 5.86 2.96 -2.49
C PHE A 169 5.09 4.19 -2.02
N GLN A 170 4.74 5.07 -2.97
CA GLN A 170 3.94 6.26 -2.74
C GLN A 170 2.56 6.09 -3.38
N GLY A 171 1.51 6.06 -2.57
CA GLY A 171 0.11 5.99 -2.99
C GLY A 171 -0.78 6.93 -2.19
N ASN A 172 -0.24 8.04 -1.69
CA ASN A 172 -1.05 9.07 -1.04
C ASN A 172 -2.16 9.56 -1.99
N ASN A 173 -3.38 9.70 -1.48
CA ASN A 173 -4.56 10.12 -2.24
C ASN A 173 -4.89 9.23 -3.46
N LEU A 174 -4.33 8.03 -3.55
CA LEU A 174 -4.67 7.04 -4.57
C LEU A 174 -6.15 6.67 -4.46
N ARG A 175 -6.84 6.60 -5.60
CA ARG A 175 -8.22 6.12 -5.69
C ARG A 175 -8.28 4.87 -6.55
N THR A 176 -8.88 3.80 -6.03
CA THR A 176 -9.08 2.55 -6.78
C THR A 176 -10.54 2.14 -6.77
N GLY A 177 -11.06 1.61 -7.87
CA GLY A 177 -12.41 1.05 -7.93
C GLY A 177 -12.54 -0.30 -7.21
N ALA A 178 -11.43 -1.02 -7.05
CA ALA A 178 -11.35 -2.29 -6.33
C ALA A 178 -10.32 -2.23 -5.18
N GLY A 179 -9.61 -3.34 -4.92
CA GLY A 179 -8.62 -3.43 -3.85
C GLY A 179 -7.20 -3.08 -4.29
N VAL A 180 -6.34 -2.88 -3.29
CA VAL A 180 -4.88 -2.78 -3.44
C VAL A 180 -4.24 -4.03 -2.82
N PHE A 181 -3.41 -4.72 -3.59
CA PHE A 181 -2.78 -5.98 -3.18
C PHE A 181 -1.26 -5.83 -3.13
N LEU A 182 -0.71 -6.03 -1.94
CA LEU A 182 0.71 -6.00 -1.59
C LEU A 182 1.03 -7.29 -0.82
N ASN A 183 0.57 -8.45 -1.32
CA ASN A 183 0.64 -9.74 -0.63
C ASN A 183 1.54 -10.74 -1.37
N ARG A 184 1.43 -12.03 -1.05
CA ARG A 184 2.15 -13.14 -1.72
C ARG A 184 3.68 -12.92 -1.78
N GLY A 185 4.27 -12.51 -0.65
CA GLY A 185 5.72 -12.31 -0.56
C GLY A 185 6.20 -10.93 -1.04
N PHE A 186 5.29 -9.96 -1.16
CA PHE A 186 5.67 -8.56 -1.37
C PHE A 186 6.70 -8.10 -0.33
N ARG A 187 7.80 -7.51 -0.79
CA ARG A 187 8.85 -6.96 0.05
C ARG A 187 9.15 -5.53 -0.35
N ALA A 188 9.20 -4.63 0.62
CA ALA A 188 9.61 -3.25 0.41
C ALA A 188 10.62 -2.79 1.49
N GLU A 189 11.73 -2.21 1.05
CA GLU A 189 12.82 -1.78 1.93
C GLU A 189 13.27 -0.35 1.57
N GLY A 190 13.18 0.55 2.55
CA GLY A 190 13.50 1.97 2.37
C GLY A 190 14.40 2.51 3.47
N GLY A 191 15.08 3.62 3.17
CA GLY A 191 15.96 4.32 4.11
C GLY A 191 15.53 5.76 4.44
N GLY A 192 14.44 6.26 3.85
CA GLY A 192 13.99 7.64 4.03
C GLY A 192 13.04 7.84 5.22
N PRO A 193 12.98 9.06 5.80
CA PRO A 193 12.10 9.40 6.92
C PRO A 193 10.62 9.41 6.53
N LEU A 194 10.30 9.49 5.23
CA LEU A 194 8.92 9.47 4.75
C LEU A 194 8.26 8.07 4.84
N GLY A 195 9.06 7.02 5.03
CA GLY A 195 8.57 5.65 5.24
C GLY A 195 8.60 4.77 4.00
N THR A 196 8.34 3.47 4.18
CA THR A 196 8.45 2.49 3.09
C THR A 196 7.20 2.47 2.20
N VAL A 197 6.03 2.19 2.78
CA VAL A 197 4.75 2.20 2.04
C VAL A 197 3.87 3.33 2.58
N ARG A 198 3.40 4.20 1.68
CA ARG A 198 2.51 5.31 2.02
C ARG A 198 1.20 5.23 1.24
N LEU A 199 0.09 5.31 1.95
CA LEU A 199 -1.28 5.27 1.45
C LEU A 199 -2.14 6.33 2.15
N SER A 200 -1.54 7.46 2.54
CA SER A 200 -2.25 8.49 3.30
C SER A 200 -3.38 9.09 2.48
N GLY A 201 -4.59 9.12 3.02
CA GLY A 201 -5.78 9.63 2.32
C GLY A 201 -6.21 8.80 1.09
N ALA A 202 -5.66 7.59 0.91
CA ALA A 202 -6.08 6.71 -0.18
C ALA A 202 -7.53 6.23 0.03
N GLU A 203 -8.28 6.06 -1.05
CA GLU A 203 -9.65 5.58 -1.06
C GLU A 203 -9.77 4.33 -1.94
N LEU A 204 -10.04 3.19 -1.32
CA LEU A 204 -10.09 1.91 -2.00
C LEU A 204 -11.52 1.40 -2.06
N GLY A 205 -12.01 1.18 -3.28
CA GLY A 205 -13.34 0.60 -3.54
C GLY A 205 -13.49 -0.84 -3.04
N GLY A 206 -12.39 -1.48 -2.64
CA GLY A 206 -12.34 -2.80 -2.03
C GLY A 206 -11.46 -2.85 -0.77
N GLN A 207 -10.57 -3.84 -0.72
CA GLN A 207 -9.71 -4.15 0.43
C GLN A 207 -8.28 -3.65 0.26
N LEU A 208 -7.58 -3.48 1.37
CA LEU A 208 -6.12 -3.38 1.39
C LEU A 208 -5.54 -4.69 1.92
N ASN A 209 -4.77 -5.40 1.10
CA ASN A 209 -4.22 -6.71 1.45
C ASN A 209 -2.68 -6.68 1.48
N LEU A 210 -2.10 -6.77 2.69
CA LEU A 210 -0.67 -6.95 2.95
C LEU A 210 -0.38 -8.31 3.62
N THR A 211 -1.23 -9.31 3.44
CA THR A 211 -1.00 -10.65 4.01
C THR A 211 0.35 -11.21 3.56
N GLY A 212 1.20 -11.58 4.52
CA GLY A 212 2.54 -12.11 4.24
C GLY A 212 3.55 -11.09 3.71
N ALA A 213 3.26 -9.79 3.76
CA ALA A 213 4.17 -8.75 3.29
C ALA A 213 5.33 -8.49 4.27
N TRP A 214 6.50 -8.11 3.76
CA TRP A 214 7.63 -7.66 4.59
C TRP A 214 8.02 -6.22 4.28
N LEU A 215 7.83 -5.33 5.25
CA LEU A 215 8.16 -3.91 5.18
C LEU A 215 9.27 -3.57 6.17
N ALA A 216 10.34 -2.93 5.70
CA ALA A 216 11.45 -2.49 6.55
C ALA A 216 11.82 -1.03 6.26
N ASN A 217 12.00 -0.24 7.32
CA ASN A 217 12.57 1.10 7.27
C ASN A 217 13.36 1.45 8.53
N LEU A 218 14.65 1.75 8.39
CA LEU A 218 15.51 2.03 9.55
C LEU A 218 15.43 3.49 10.04
N HIS A 219 14.84 4.40 9.25
CA HIS A 219 14.87 5.84 9.52
C HIS A 219 13.49 6.51 9.49
N GLY A 220 12.44 5.79 9.10
CA GLY A 220 11.06 6.25 9.03
C GLY A 220 10.06 5.12 9.31
N PRO A 221 8.74 5.36 9.18
CA PRO A 221 7.72 4.33 9.39
C PRO A 221 7.75 3.25 8.30
N ALA A 222 7.36 2.02 8.64
CA ALA A 222 7.24 0.94 7.66
C ALA A 222 5.97 1.08 6.81
N LEU A 223 4.85 1.44 7.44
CA LEU A 223 3.55 1.63 6.78
C LEU A 223 2.86 2.89 7.31
N VAL A 224 2.50 3.80 6.40
CA VAL A 224 1.68 4.98 6.70
C VAL A 224 0.38 4.91 5.91
N ALA A 225 -0.71 4.59 6.60
CA ALA A 225 -2.07 4.51 6.04
C ALA A 225 -3.03 5.46 6.79
N ASP A 226 -2.51 6.61 7.21
CA ASP A 226 -3.28 7.66 7.88
C ASP A 226 -4.40 8.17 6.96
N TYR A 227 -5.63 8.27 7.47
CA TYR A 227 -6.83 8.65 6.74
C TYR A 227 -7.19 7.76 5.55
N LEU A 228 -6.63 6.54 5.48
CA LEU A 228 -7.04 5.52 4.52
C LEU A 228 -8.54 5.22 4.66
N SER A 229 -9.26 5.11 3.55
CA SER A 229 -10.63 4.61 3.50
C SER A 229 -10.70 3.35 2.64
N THR A 230 -11.31 2.29 3.17
CA THR A 230 -11.56 1.04 2.42
C THR A 230 -13.03 0.67 2.53
N ARG A 231 -13.62 0.15 1.44
CA ARG A 231 -15.00 -0.39 1.50
C ARG A 231 -15.08 -1.77 2.13
N SER A 232 -13.95 -2.47 2.24
CA SER A 232 -13.86 -3.84 2.76
C SER A 232 -12.76 -3.94 3.83
N ASN A 233 -12.07 -5.07 3.89
CA ASN A 233 -11.11 -5.39 4.94
C ASN A 233 -9.76 -4.69 4.74
N VAL A 234 -9.04 -4.52 5.85
CA VAL A 234 -7.59 -4.28 5.87
C VAL A 234 -6.93 -5.51 6.47
N MET A 235 -5.96 -6.10 5.75
CA MET A 235 -5.30 -7.35 6.12
C MET A 235 -3.79 -7.12 6.29
N ILE A 236 -3.31 -7.14 7.52
CA ILE A 236 -1.90 -7.09 7.93
C ILE A 236 -1.58 -8.32 8.80
N ASN A 237 -2.01 -9.48 8.31
CA ASN A 237 -2.05 -10.77 9.00
C ASN A 237 -1.12 -11.81 8.34
N HIS A 238 -1.06 -13.00 8.91
CA HIS A 238 -0.39 -14.22 8.43
C HIS A 238 0.95 -13.98 7.71
N GLY A 239 2.02 -13.84 8.50
CA GLY A 239 3.37 -13.64 7.98
C GLY A 239 3.68 -12.18 7.60
N PHE A 240 2.73 -11.25 7.75
CA PHE A 240 3.02 -9.83 7.68
C PHE A 240 4.11 -9.46 8.71
N ARG A 241 5.15 -8.75 8.26
CA ARG A 241 6.22 -8.23 9.11
C ARG A 241 6.49 -6.77 8.77
N ALA A 242 6.39 -5.88 9.74
CA ALA A 242 6.74 -4.47 9.59
C ALA A 242 7.74 -4.03 10.65
N GLU A 243 8.83 -3.40 10.24
CA GLU A 243 9.84 -2.84 11.13
C GLU A 243 10.17 -1.42 10.71
N GLY A 244 9.94 -0.46 11.61
CA GLY A 244 10.04 0.97 11.33
C GLY A 244 10.67 1.75 12.47
N ARG A 245 11.05 3.01 12.20
CA ARG A 245 11.54 3.96 13.20
C ARG A 245 10.78 5.28 13.08
N HIS A 246 9.80 5.50 13.93
CA HIS A 246 9.10 6.78 13.99
C HIS A 246 8.41 6.99 15.33
N GLU A 247 8.54 8.20 15.90
CA GLU A 247 7.93 8.57 17.19
C GLU A 247 6.40 8.43 17.22
N THR A 248 5.77 8.47 16.04
CA THR A 248 4.32 8.40 15.86
C THR A 248 3.83 7.10 15.22
N GLY A 249 4.70 6.07 15.13
CA GLY A 249 4.31 4.70 14.79
C GLY A 249 5.11 4.08 13.63
N SER A 250 5.62 2.86 13.79
CA SER A 250 6.12 2.03 12.67
C SER A 250 5.02 1.68 11.67
N VAL A 251 3.82 1.40 12.16
CA VAL A 251 2.61 1.08 11.39
C VAL A 251 1.50 2.01 11.83
N ARG A 252 0.90 2.74 10.88
CA ARG A 252 -0.04 3.81 11.20
C ARG A 252 -1.30 3.75 10.38
N PHE A 253 -2.42 3.94 11.04
CA PHE A 253 -3.76 4.05 10.46
C PHE A 253 -4.53 5.21 11.14
N VAL A 254 -3.85 6.33 11.42
CA VAL A 254 -4.46 7.44 12.16
C VAL A 254 -5.66 7.98 11.38
N GLY A 255 -6.86 7.99 11.97
CA GLY A 255 -8.07 8.46 11.31
C GLY A 255 -8.56 7.57 10.15
N ALA A 256 -8.03 6.35 9.99
CA ALA A 256 -8.44 5.45 8.93
C ALA A 256 -9.88 4.94 9.12
N ARG A 257 -10.59 4.69 8.02
CA ARG A 257 -11.93 4.10 7.98
C ARG A 257 -11.88 2.76 7.28
N VAL A 258 -12.14 1.69 8.02
CA VAL A 258 -12.18 0.32 7.51
C VAL A 258 -13.63 -0.12 7.41
N GLY A 259 -14.13 -0.28 6.18
CA GLY A 259 -15.51 -0.68 5.89
C GLY A 259 -15.83 -2.12 6.31
N GLY A 260 -14.81 -2.96 6.47
CA GLY A 260 -14.91 -4.32 6.98
C GLY A 260 -14.13 -4.54 8.27
N ARG A 261 -13.34 -5.61 8.30
CA ARG A 261 -12.52 -6.02 9.44
C ARG A 261 -11.09 -5.49 9.31
N LEU A 262 -10.47 -5.21 10.45
CA LEU A 262 -9.01 -5.03 10.54
C LEU A 262 -8.40 -6.34 11.07
N MET A 263 -7.62 -7.01 10.22
CA MET A 263 -7.05 -8.33 10.47
C MET A 263 -5.54 -8.26 10.71
N CYS A 264 -5.10 -8.59 11.91
CA CYS A 264 -3.69 -8.54 12.34
C CYS A 264 -3.17 -9.89 12.84
N GLU A 265 -4.00 -10.95 12.83
CA GLU A 265 -3.65 -12.27 13.36
C GLU A 265 -2.47 -12.93 12.63
N GLY A 266 -1.47 -13.40 13.38
CA GLY A 266 -0.25 -13.98 12.80
C GLY A 266 0.62 -12.98 12.01
N GLY A 267 0.33 -11.68 12.06
CA GLY A 267 1.23 -10.61 11.64
C GLY A 267 2.07 -10.09 12.81
N HIS A 268 3.16 -9.41 12.51
CA HIS A 268 4.06 -8.83 13.52
C HIS A 268 4.56 -7.44 13.11
N ALA A 269 4.56 -6.51 14.05
CA ALA A 269 5.13 -5.18 13.88
C ALA A 269 6.12 -4.85 15.00
N PHE A 270 7.19 -4.16 14.65
CA PHE A 270 8.28 -3.79 15.55
C PHE A 270 8.71 -2.34 15.32
N ALA A 271 9.24 -1.74 16.38
CA ALA A 271 10.01 -0.52 16.26
C ALA A 271 11.51 -0.86 16.32
N VAL A 272 12.30 -0.20 15.48
CA VAL A 272 13.76 -0.34 15.46
C VAL A 272 14.37 0.08 16.80
N ARG A 273 13.79 1.09 17.44
CA ARG A 273 14.27 1.61 18.73
C ARG A 273 13.28 1.24 19.84
N ALA A 274 13.80 0.68 20.93
CA ALA A 274 12.99 0.37 22.11
C ALA A 274 12.33 1.65 22.66
N GLY A 275 11.04 1.55 22.97
CA GLY A 275 10.24 2.66 23.48
C GLY A 275 9.58 3.53 22.39
N ASP A 276 9.89 3.34 21.12
CA ASP A 276 9.15 3.98 20.03
C ASP A 276 7.76 3.36 19.88
N LEU A 277 6.83 4.15 19.35
CA LEU A 277 5.47 3.69 19.05
C LEU A 277 5.52 2.69 17.88
N VAL A 278 4.90 1.52 18.05
CA VAL A 278 4.84 0.52 16.98
C VAL A 278 3.58 0.69 16.15
N LEU A 279 2.40 0.62 16.79
CA LEU A 279 1.12 0.68 16.10
C LEU A 279 0.31 1.89 16.57
N ASN A 280 -0.12 2.70 15.60
CA ASN A 280 -0.95 3.86 15.84
C ASN A 280 -2.30 3.72 15.12
N LEU A 281 -3.36 3.47 15.88
CA LEU A 281 -4.76 3.38 15.43
C LEU A 281 -5.59 4.56 15.92
N SER A 282 -4.94 5.69 16.29
CA SER A 282 -5.66 6.83 16.86
C SER A 282 -6.76 7.31 15.93
N HIS A 283 -7.96 7.51 16.44
CA HIS A 283 -9.15 7.94 15.67
C HIS A 283 -9.54 7.04 14.49
N ALA A 284 -8.98 5.83 14.38
CA ALA A 284 -9.41 4.89 13.36
C ALA A 284 -10.81 4.32 13.69
N HIS A 285 -11.57 3.98 12.66
CA HIS A 285 -12.88 3.37 12.77
C HIS A 285 -12.94 2.08 11.96
N VAL A 286 -13.37 0.99 12.60
CA VAL A 286 -13.55 -0.33 11.97
C VAL A 286 -15.02 -0.73 12.03
N THR A 287 -15.67 -0.85 10.88
CA THR A 287 -17.13 -1.10 10.79
C THR A 287 -17.51 -2.51 11.26
N SER A 288 -16.55 -3.42 11.38
CA SER A 288 -16.77 -4.80 11.81
C SER A 288 -15.80 -5.19 12.92
N ASP A 289 -15.40 -6.46 12.96
CA ASP A 289 -14.52 -7.00 13.98
C ASP A 289 -13.09 -6.44 13.89
N LEU A 290 -12.50 -6.24 15.06
CA LEU A 290 -11.09 -5.90 15.25
C LEU A 290 -10.32 -7.16 15.69
N LEU A 291 -9.49 -7.70 14.80
CA LEU A 291 -8.70 -8.91 15.06
C LEU A 291 -7.25 -8.48 15.37
N LEU A 292 -7.01 -7.97 16.57
CA LEU A 292 -5.71 -7.47 17.01
C LEU A 292 -5.19 -8.28 18.21
N PRO A 293 -4.41 -9.36 17.99
CA PRO A 293 -3.83 -10.13 19.08
C PRO A 293 -2.68 -9.35 19.75
N ALA A 294 -2.45 -9.61 21.05
CA ALA A 294 -1.30 -9.05 21.76
C ALA A 294 0.06 -9.51 21.20
N SER A 295 0.07 -10.60 20.40
CA SER A 295 1.25 -11.08 19.67
C SER A 295 1.60 -10.23 18.43
N PHE A 296 0.67 -9.38 17.96
CA PHE A 296 0.93 -8.52 16.80
C PHE A 296 2.10 -7.57 17.08
N THR A 297 2.20 -7.06 18.31
CA THR A 297 3.41 -6.36 18.72
C THR A 297 3.63 -6.42 20.23
N PRO A 298 4.89 -6.63 20.68
CA PRO A 298 5.25 -6.44 22.08
C PRO A 298 5.47 -4.96 22.43
N GLY A 299 5.51 -4.05 21.45
CA GLY A 299 5.85 -2.64 21.65
C GLY A 299 4.66 -1.75 21.98
N LEU A 300 4.91 -0.43 21.95
CA LEU A 300 3.91 0.56 22.33
C LEU A 300 2.81 0.70 21.26
N LEU A 301 1.60 0.97 21.75
CA LEU A 301 0.37 1.17 20.99
C LEU A 301 -0.21 2.55 21.26
N ARG A 302 -0.94 3.10 20.28
CA ARG A 302 -1.80 4.26 20.49
C ARG A 302 -3.18 3.97 19.91
N LEU A 303 -4.17 3.95 20.79
CA LEU A 303 -5.54 3.50 20.51
C LEU A 303 -6.57 4.58 20.86
N ASP A 304 -6.13 5.79 21.20
CA ASP A 304 -7.03 6.88 21.60
C ASP A 304 -7.93 7.29 20.44
N GLY A 305 -9.24 7.27 20.67
CA GLY A 305 -10.26 7.50 19.65
C GLY A 305 -10.51 6.32 18.71
N LEU A 306 -9.85 5.16 18.89
CA LEU A 306 -10.18 3.95 18.13
C LEU A 306 -11.61 3.50 18.44
N THR A 307 -12.40 3.29 17.40
CA THR A 307 -13.76 2.74 17.49
C THR A 307 -13.93 1.54 16.58
N TYR A 308 -14.83 0.64 16.98
CA TYR A 308 -15.19 -0.53 16.20
C TYR A 308 -16.59 -0.99 16.53
N ASP A 309 -17.38 -1.37 15.53
CA ASP A 309 -18.78 -1.73 15.74
C ASP A 309 -18.94 -3.22 16.09
N GLY A 310 -17.98 -4.05 15.67
CA GLY A 310 -17.94 -5.48 15.97
C GLY A 310 -17.28 -5.85 17.30
N ALA A 311 -16.82 -7.09 17.37
CA ALA A 311 -16.11 -7.62 18.52
C ALA A 311 -14.59 -7.48 18.36
N VAL A 312 -13.90 -7.36 19.50
CA VAL A 312 -12.46 -7.67 19.56
C VAL A 312 -12.30 -9.18 19.51
N ARG A 313 -11.47 -9.68 18.59
CA ARG A 313 -11.18 -11.10 18.43
C ARG A 313 -9.67 -11.34 18.48
N HIS A 314 -9.29 -12.60 18.70
CA HIS A 314 -7.89 -13.04 18.80
C HIS A 314 -7.08 -12.39 19.95
N ALA A 315 -7.74 -11.68 20.85
CA ALA A 315 -7.20 -11.28 22.15
C ALA A 315 -8.24 -11.60 23.23
N SER A 316 -7.81 -12.28 24.27
CA SER A 316 -8.59 -12.45 25.49
C SER A 316 -8.74 -11.11 26.22
N LEU A 317 -9.76 -11.00 27.08
CA LEU A 317 -9.95 -9.79 27.89
C LEU A 317 -8.69 -9.40 28.70
N PRO A 318 -8.01 -10.34 29.42
CA PRO A 318 -6.78 -9.99 30.14
C PRO A 318 -5.68 -9.44 29.23
N GLU A 319 -5.50 -10.01 28.04
CA GLU A 319 -4.51 -9.51 27.06
C GLU A 319 -4.87 -8.11 26.57
N TRP A 320 -6.14 -7.84 26.30
CA TRP A 320 -6.56 -6.51 25.87
C TRP A 320 -6.40 -5.47 26.99
N LEU A 321 -6.73 -5.83 28.23
CA LEU A 321 -6.50 -4.97 29.39
C LEU A 321 -5.00 -4.74 29.67
N ASP A 322 -4.14 -5.72 29.44
CA ASP A 322 -2.67 -5.54 29.48
C ASP A 322 -2.22 -4.54 28.42
N MET A 323 -2.68 -4.69 27.18
CA MET A 323 -2.38 -3.75 26.11
C MET A 323 -2.79 -2.32 26.46
N LEU A 324 -4.00 -2.11 26.98
CA LEU A 324 -4.49 -0.80 27.41
C LEU A 324 -3.72 -0.24 28.61
N GLY A 325 -3.45 -1.06 29.63
CA GLY A 325 -2.88 -0.61 30.90
C GLY A 325 -1.36 -0.46 30.90
N ASN A 326 -0.66 -1.22 30.05
CA ASN A 326 0.79 -1.32 30.10
C ASN A 326 1.48 -1.06 28.75
N ARG A 327 0.77 -1.17 27.62
CA ARG A 327 1.39 -0.98 26.28
C ARG A 327 0.94 0.30 25.56
N THR A 328 0.06 1.10 26.14
CA THR A 328 -0.23 2.45 25.60
C THR A 328 0.74 3.49 26.13
N SER A 329 1.12 4.48 25.30
CA SER A 329 2.04 5.55 25.70
C SER A 329 1.51 6.47 26.80
N HIS A 330 0.18 6.57 26.94
CA HIS A 330 -0.48 7.35 27.99
C HIS A 330 -1.83 6.72 28.35
N TYR A 331 -2.38 7.14 29.49
CA TYR A 331 -3.75 6.82 29.86
C TYR A 331 -4.73 7.52 28.90
N ALA A 332 -5.79 6.82 28.53
CA ALA A 332 -6.97 7.36 27.86
C ALA A 332 -8.20 6.56 28.33
N SER A 333 -9.28 7.25 28.68
CA SER A 333 -10.50 6.61 29.18
C SER A 333 -11.29 5.93 28.05
N GLN A 334 -11.31 6.53 26.86
CA GLN A 334 -12.13 6.10 25.73
C GLN A 334 -11.88 4.65 25.28
N PRO A 335 -10.63 4.15 25.15
CA PRO A 335 -10.41 2.75 24.72
C PRO A 335 -11.02 1.70 25.67
N TYR A 336 -11.02 1.96 26.98
CA TYR A 336 -11.69 1.10 27.95
C TYR A 336 -13.22 1.15 27.80
N LEU A 337 -13.78 2.33 27.53
CA LEU A 337 -15.22 2.51 27.31
C LEU A 337 -15.68 1.79 26.03
N GLN A 338 -14.91 1.89 24.95
CA GLN A 338 -15.20 1.17 23.70
C GLN A 338 -15.22 -0.34 23.92
N LEU A 339 -14.24 -0.88 24.65
CA LEU A 339 -14.18 -2.30 24.98
C LEU A 339 -15.38 -2.73 25.83
N ALA A 340 -15.74 -1.96 26.85
CA ALA A 340 -16.90 -2.24 27.70
C ALA A 340 -18.20 -2.26 26.88
N GLN A 341 -18.35 -1.35 25.91
CA GLN A 341 -19.49 -1.31 25.01
C GLN A 341 -19.58 -2.59 24.15
N SER A 342 -18.46 -3.02 23.56
CA SER A 342 -18.41 -4.25 22.75
C SER A 342 -18.76 -5.51 23.56
N TYR A 343 -18.23 -5.63 24.79
CA TYR A 343 -18.53 -6.77 25.68
C TYR A 343 -19.98 -6.75 26.19
N ARG A 344 -20.55 -5.57 26.44
CA ARG A 344 -21.96 -5.41 26.80
C ARG A 344 -22.88 -5.87 25.66
N GLY A 345 -22.58 -5.47 24.43
CA GLY A 345 -23.32 -5.93 23.24
C GLY A 345 -23.34 -7.45 23.06
N SER A 346 -22.35 -8.14 23.63
CA SER A 346 -22.24 -9.61 23.61
C SER A 346 -22.77 -10.29 24.89
N GLY A 347 -23.36 -9.55 25.85
CA GLY A 347 -23.95 -10.10 27.08
C GLY A 347 -22.98 -10.41 28.23
N HIS A 348 -21.72 -9.95 28.17
CA HIS A 348 -20.68 -10.30 29.16
C HIS A 348 -20.62 -9.33 30.35
N GLU A 349 -21.68 -9.24 31.15
CA GLU A 349 -21.81 -8.27 32.25
C GLU A 349 -20.70 -8.35 33.33
N ARG A 350 -20.20 -9.56 33.62
CA ARG A 350 -19.09 -9.74 34.57
C ARG A 350 -17.80 -9.11 34.05
N ASP A 351 -17.55 -9.21 32.76
CA ASP A 351 -16.36 -8.68 32.11
C ASP A 351 -16.44 -7.16 31.94
N VAL A 352 -17.62 -6.61 31.67
CA VAL A 352 -17.85 -5.16 31.69
C VAL A 352 -17.43 -4.53 33.02
N ARG A 353 -17.78 -5.15 34.16
CA ARG A 353 -17.33 -4.67 35.47
C ARG A 353 -15.81 -4.73 35.63
N ARG A 354 -15.19 -5.82 35.17
CA ARG A 354 -13.71 -5.96 35.19
C ARG A 354 -13.04 -4.86 34.38
N ILE A 355 -13.59 -4.49 33.22
CA ILE A 355 -13.08 -3.41 32.37
C ILE A 355 -13.15 -2.07 33.11
N HIS A 356 -14.29 -1.75 33.74
CA HIS A 356 -14.43 -0.50 34.50
C HIS A 356 -13.47 -0.42 35.70
N VAL A 357 -13.25 -1.54 36.41
CA VAL A 357 -12.26 -1.60 37.49
C VAL A 357 -10.85 -1.40 36.95
N ALA A 358 -10.49 -2.04 35.83
CA ALA A 358 -9.19 -1.86 35.20
C ALA A 358 -8.96 -0.40 34.77
N ARG A 359 -9.97 0.23 34.16
CA ARG A 359 -9.95 1.66 33.80
C ARG A 359 -9.70 2.54 35.03
N GLN A 360 -10.41 2.29 36.13
CA GLN A 360 -10.27 3.08 37.36
C GLN A 360 -8.88 2.92 37.98
N ARG A 361 -8.34 1.70 37.99
CA ARG A 361 -6.97 1.44 38.46
C ARG A 361 -5.93 2.15 37.59
N ASP A 362 -6.12 2.15 36.29
CA ASP A 362 -5.22 2.83 35.36
C ASP A 362 -5.29 4.36 35.49
N LEU A 363 -6.49 4.92 35.64
CA LEU A 363 -6.69 6.34 35.94
C LEU A 363 -5.92 6.77 37.20
N LEU A 364 -6.03 5.99 38.29
CA LEU A 364 -5.31 6.27 39.53
C LEU A 364 -3.78 6.17 39.39
N ARG A 365 -3.29 5.33 38.47
CA ARG A 365 -1.85 5.12 38.22
C ARG A 365 -1.25 6.15 37.27
N ARG A 366 -1.91 6.40 36.13
CA ARG A 366 -1.36 7.12 34.96
C ARG A 366 -2.20 8.33 34.53
N GLY A 367 -3.31 8.63 35.20
CA GLY A 367 -4.24 9.70 34.82
C GLY A 367 -3.84 11.13 35.19
N GLY A 368 -2.64 11.35 35.76
CA GLY A 368 -2.17 12.69 36.10
C GLY A 368 -2.96 13.37 37.24
N LEU A 369 -3.67 12.60 38.08
CA LEU A 369 -4.47 13.13 39.18
C LEU A 369 -3.60 13.72 40.30
N ASP A 370 -4.05 14.87 40.82
CA ASP A 370 -3.54 15.49 42.04
C ASP A 370 -3.90 14.66 43.30
N PHE A 371 -3.35 15.03 44.46
CA PHE A 371 -3.51 14.26 45.70
C PHE A 371 -4.99 14.09 46.10
N TRP A 372 -5.79 15.14 45.94
CA TRP A 372 -7.22 15.15 46.25
C TRP A 372 -8.05 14.33 45.25
N GLY A 373 -7.75 14.42 43.94
CA GLY A 373 -8.37 13.61 42.90
C GLY A 373 -8.12 12.10 43.08
N ARG A 374 -6.95 11.71 43.58
CA ARG A 374 -6.68 10.30 43.94
C ARG A 374 -7.47 9.84 45.17
N GLY A 375 -7.67 10.72 46.15
CA GLY A 375 -8.46 10.42 47.35
C GLY A 375 -9.94 10.20 47.02
N TRP A 376 -10.52 11.08 46.20
CA TRP A 376 -11.91 11.00 45.77
C TRP A 376 -12.23 9.70 45.00
N HIS A 377 -11.36 9.31 44.09
CA HIS A 377 -11.51 8.10 43.26
C HIS A 377 -11.20 6.78 43.96
N ARG A 378 -10.72 6.82 45.21
CA ARG A 378 -10.56 5.63 46.07
C ARG A 378 -11.75 5.43 47.01
N LEU A 379 -12.53 6.48 47.25
CA LEU A 379 -13.71 6.49 48.12
C LEU A 379 -15.02 6.27 47.34
N THR A 380 -14.98 6.44 46.02
CA THR A 380 -16.07 6.23 45.06
C THR A 380 -15.61 5.23 44.00
#